data_AF-A0A6B3GNI6-F1
#
_entry.id   AF-A0A6B3GNI6-F1
#
_cell.length_a   1.000
_cell.length_b   1.000
_cell.length_c   1.000
_cell.angle_alpha   90.00
_cell.angle_beta   90.00
_cell.angle_gamma   90.00
#
_symmetry.space_group_name_H-M   'P 1'
#
loop_
_entity.id
_entity.type
_entity.pdbx_description
1 polymer ?
#
loop_
_entity_poly.entity_id
_entity_poly.type
_entity_poly.pdbx_seq_one_letter_code
_entity_poly.pdbx_strand_id
1 'polypeptide(L)'
;MSDTPVRSALTDDELAALDAHWRAANYLAVGQIYLMANPLLARPLVPEDIKPRLLGHWGTSPGLNLVHTHLNRVIKARDLSALCVWGPGHGGPAVLAN
;
A
#
# COMPACT_ATOMS: atom_id res chain seq x y z
N MET A 1 -34.80 -19.35 14.29
CA MET A 1 -34.03 -19.29 13.03
C MET A 1 -33.05 -18.16 13.19
N SER A 2 -31.76 -18.47 13.33
CA SER A 2 -30.71 -17.47 13.56
C SER A 2 -30.47 -16.70 12.27
N ASP A 3 -30.86 -15.44 12.24
CA ASP A 3 -30.52 -14.50 11.17
C ASP A 3 -29.00 -14.33 11.20
N THR A 4 -28.32 -15.02 10.28
CA THR A 4 -26.86 -14.90 10.15
C THR A 4 -26.67 -13.61 9.36
N PRO A 5 -26.04 -12.56 9.93
CA PRO A 5 -25.91 -11.31 9.22
C PRO A 5 -25.12 -11.59 7.94
N VAL A 6 -25.78 -11.40 6.80
CA VAL A 6 -25.12 -11.41 5.50
C VAL A 6 -23.99 -10.41 5.63
N ARG A 7 -22.73 -10.87 5.58
CA ARG A 7 -21.59 -9.95 5.45
C ARG A 7 -21.90 -9.14 4.19
N SER A 8 -22.28 -7.88 4.35
CA SER A 8 -22.52 -7.02 3.21
C SER A 8 -21.24 -7.03 2.39
N ALA A 9 -21.35 -7.42 1.13
CA ALA A 9 -20.26 -7.28 0.19
C ALA A 9 -19.78 -5.83 0.21
N LEU A 10 -18.50 -5.61 -0.12
CA LEU A 10 -18.00 -4.25 -0.31
C LEU A 10 -18.89 -3.55 -1.33
N THR A 11 -19.30 -2.33 -1.00
CA THR A 11 -19.85 -1.43 -2.01
C THR A 11 -18.77 -1.12 -3.05
N ASP A 12 -19.18 -0.73 -4.26
CA ASP A 12 -18.25 -0.36 -5.32
C ASP A 12 -17.36 0.83 -4.89
N ASP A 13 -17.90 1.77 -4.13
CA ASP A 13 -17.17 2.91 -3.59
C ASP A 13 -16.10 2.48 -2.56
N GLU A 14 -16.45 1.56 -1.65
CA GLU A 14 -15.46 1.00 -0.72
C GLU A 14 -14.35 0.26 -1.46
N LEU A 15 -14.71 -0.54 -2.48
CA LEU A 15 -13.73 -1.26 -3.28
C LEU A 15 -12.80 -0.30 -4.04
N ALA A 16 -13.36 0.75 -4.64
CA ALA A 16 -12.59 1.79 -5.33
C ALA A 16 -11.64 2.54 -4.39
N ALA A 17 -12.09 2.84 -3.16
CA ALA A 17 -11.26 3.50 -2.16
C ALA A 17 -10.08 2.61 -1.72
N LEU A 18 -10.30 1.31 -1.54
CA LEU A 18 -9.24 0.35 -1.21
C LEU A 18 -8.25 0.20 -2.36
N ASP A 19 -8.73 0.08 -3.61
CA ASP A 19 -7.85 0.03 -4.79
C ASP A 19 -7.01 1.30 -4.91
N ALA A 20 -7.61 2.47 -4.70
CA ALA A 20 -6.91 3.75 -4.72
C ALA A 20 -5.81 3.83 -3.65
N HIS A 21 -6.09 3.41 -2.41
CA HIS A 21 -5.09 3.34 -1.34
C HIS A 21 -3.95 2.38 -1.72
N TRP A 22 -4.29 1.18 -2.19
CA TRP A 22 -3.29 0.17 -2.57
C TRP A 22 -2.37 0.68 -3.68
N ARG A 23 -2.94 1.30 -4.72
CA ARG A 23 -2.18 1.90 -5.82
C ARG A 23 -1.33 3.09 -5.37
N ALA A 24 -1.84 3.93 -4.49
CA ALA A 24 -1.06 5.04 -3.92
C ALA A 24 0.15 4.53 -3.12
N ALA A 25 -0.05 3.52 -2.26
CA ALA A 25 1.05 2.91 -1.50
C ALA A 25 2.07 2.23 -2.43
N ASN A 26 1.62 1.56 -3.50
CA ASN A 26 2.51 0.98 -4.51
C ASN A 26 3.33 2.07 -5.24
N TYR A 27 2.69 3.17 -5.61
CA TYR A 27 3.34 4.29 -6.26
C TYR A 27 4.43 4.91 -5.37
N LEU A 28 4.12 5.13 -4.09
CA LEU A 28 5.09 5.64 -3.12
C LEU A 28 6.22 4.65 -2.85
N ALA A 29 5.96 3.34 -2.81
CA ALA A 29 7.00 2.33 -2.66
C ALA A 29 7.97 2.32 -3.86
N VAL A 30 7.46 2.47 -5.09
CA VAL A 30 8.29 2.67 -6.29
C VAL A 30 9.09 3.98 -6.16
N GLY A 31 8.46 5.08 -5.77
CA GLY A 31 9.15 6.36 -5.55
C GLY A 31 10.32 6.22 -4.56
N GLN A 32 10.10 5.52 -3.44
CA GLN A 32 11.14 5.24 -2.45
C GLN A 32 12.30 4.41 -3.01
N ILE A 33 12.05 3.45 -3.89
CA ILE A 33 13.10 2.58 -4.45
C ILE A 33 13.88 3.30 -5.57
N TYR A 34 13.19 4.04 -6.43
CA TYR A 34 13.75 4.49 -7.71
C TYR A 34 14.02 5.99 -7.79
N LEU A 35 13.22 6.85 -7.13
CA LEU A 35 13.26 8.29 -7.35
C LEU A 35 14.05 9.03 -6.26
N MET A 36 14.87 10.00 -6.67
CA MET A 36 15.51 10.98 -5.79
C MET A 36 14.90 12.38 -5.91
N ALA A 37 14.13 12.64 -6.98
CA ALA A 37 13.41 13.88 -7.21
C ALA A 37 12.12 13.62 -8.00
N ASN A 38 11.29 14.66 -8.16
CA ASN A 38 10.06 14.62 -8.97
C ASN A 38 9.09 13.47 -8.62
N PRO A 39 8.79 13.21 -7.34
CA PRO A 39 8.05 12.01 -6.92
C PRO A 39 6.61 11.97 -7.44
N LEU A 40 6.02 13.11 -7.81
CA LEU A 40 4.66 13.21 -8.36
C LEU A 40 4.63 13.39 -9.88
N LEU A 41 5.78 13.31 -10.56
CA LEU A 41 5.89 13.51 -12.00
C LEU A 41 5.26 14.83 -12.48
N ALA A 42 5.42 15.91 -11.71
CA ALA A 42 4.88 17.24 -12.05
C ALA A 42 5.50 17.82 -13.35
N ARG A 43 6.64 17.26 -13.76
CA ARG A 43 7.27 17.41 -15.08
C ARG A 43 7.62 16.03 -15.64
N PRO A 44 7.85 15.89 -16.97
CA PRO A 44 8.30 14.63 -17.57
C PRO A 44 9.52 14.06 -16.82
N LEU A 45 9.54 12.74 -16.66
CA LEU A 45 10.63 12.03 -15.98
C LEU A 45 11.91 12.12 -16.80
N VAL A 46 13.00 12.49 -16.14
CA VAL A 46 14.35 12.53 -16.73
C VAL A 46 15.30 11.63 -15.93
N PRO A 47 16.43 11.17 -16.51
CA PRO A 47 17.37 10.29 -15.81
C PRO A 47 17.85 10.82 -14.45
N GLU A 48 17.96 12.14 -14.29
CA GLU A 48 18.40 12.81 -13.07
C GLU A 48 17.41 12.68 -11.91
N ASP A 49 16.15 12.33 -12.19
CA ASP A 49 15.16 12.05 -11.16
C ASP A 49 15.35 10.66 -10.53
N ILE A 50 16.11 9.78 -11.19
CA ILE A 50 16.34 8.39 -10.77
C ILE A 50 17.60 8.33 -9.91
N LYS A 51 17.53 7.58 -8.80
CA LYS A 51 18.68 7.35 -7.93
C LYS A 51 19.84 6.72 -8.72
N PRO A 52 21.09 7.19 -8.53
CA PRO A 52 22.25 6.58 -9.18
C PRO A 52 22.56 5.16 -8.67
N ARG A 53 22.03 4.80 -7.49
CA ARG A 53 22.10 3.45 -6.93
C ARG A 53 20.70 3.03 -6.46
N LEU A 54 20.17 2.00 -7.10
CA LEU A 54 18.87 1.43 -6.76
C LEU A 54 19.02 0.46 -5.59
N LEU A 55 18.35 0.75 -4.48
CA LEU A 55 18.36 -0.08 -3.27
C LEU A 55 16.93 -0.22 -2.75
N GLY A 56 16.53 -1.45 -2.45
CA GLY A 56 15.20 -1.80 -1.99
C GLY A 56 14.66 -3.04 -2.69
N HIS A 57 13.57 -3.60 -2.19
CA HIS A 57 12.98 -4.81 -2.74
C HIS A 57 11.54 -4.54 -3.19
N TRP A 58 11.30 -4.69 -4.49
CA TRP A 58 9.96 -4.56 -5.06
C TRP A 58 9.12 -5.84 -4.87
N GLY A 59 9.70 -7.04 -5.03
CA GLY A 59 8.94 -8.27 -5.22
C GLY A 59 7.86 -8.56 -4.17
N THR A 60 8.10 -8.26 -2.90
CA THR A 60 7.10 -8.44 -1.82
C THR A 60 6.19 -7.23 -1.62
N SER A 61 6.59 -6.04 -2.07
CA SER A 61 5.97 -4.75 -1.70
C SER A 61 4.49 -4.64 -2.10
N PRO A 62 4.06 -4.99 -3.34
CA PRO A 62 2.64 -4.94 -3.71
C PRO A 62 1.74 -5.81 -2.86
N GLY A 63 2.22 -7.01 -2.50
CA GLY A 63 1.48 -7.94 -1.64
C GLY A 63 1.35 -7.40 -0.21
N LEU A 64 2.41 -6.80 0.33
CA LEU A 64 2.37 -6.17 1.66
C LEU A 64 1.43 -4.97 1.67
N ASN A 65 1.47 -4.11 0.66
CA ASN A 65 0.56 -2.97 0.54
C ASN A 65 -0.91 -3.42 0.43
N LEU A 66 -1.19 -4.51 -0.31
CA LEU A 66 -2.54 -5.07 -0.39
C LEU A 66 -3.04 -5.53 0.98
N VAL A 67 -2.22 -6.31 1.69
CA VAL A 67 -2.54 -6.78 3.04
C VAL A 67 -2.72 -5.60 4.00
N HIS A 68 -1.82 -4.62 3.97
CA HIS A 68 -1.90 -3.41 4.81
C HIS A 68 -3.19 -2.63 4.57
N THR A 69 -3.58 -2.45 3.31
CA THR A 69 -4.82 -1.77 2.91
C THR A 69 -6.04 -2.43 3.54
N HIS A 70 -6.15 -3.76 3.40
CA HIS A 70 -7.27 -4.51 3.96
C HIS A 70 -7.22 -4.64 5.49
N LEU A 71 -6.02 -4.73 6.09
CA LEU A 71 -5.85 -4.69 7.54
C LEU A 71 -6.34 -3.36 8.12
N ASN A 72 -5.95 -2.22 7.52
CA ASN A 72 -6.43 -0.91 7.92
C ASN A 72 -7.96 -0.82 7.88
N ARG A 73 -8.59 -1.39 6.86
CA ARG A 73 -10.05 -1.49 6.80
C ARG A 73 -10.62 -2.30 7.95
N VAL A 74 -10.10 -3.50 8.22
CA VAL A 74 -10.60 -4.37 9.30
C VAL A 74 -10.42 -3.73 10.66
N ILE A 75 -9.27 -3.09 10.89
CA ILE A 75 -8.96 -2.35 12.13
C ILE A 75 -9.99 -1.25 12.36
N LYS A 76 -10.22 -0.39 11.36
CA LYS A 76 -11.19 0.72 11.46
C LYS A 76 -12.63 0.23 11.62
N ALA A 77 -13.06 -0.75 10.83
CA ALA A 77 -14.43 -1.25 10.83
C ALA A 77 -14.82 -1.99 12.11
N ARG A 78 -13.84 -2.44 12.90
CA ARG A 78 -14.05 -3.22 14.12
C ARG A 78 -13.47 -2.58 15.37
N ASP A 79 -12.97 -1.34 15.26
CA ASP A 79 -12.32 -0.60 16.34
C ASP A 79 -11.26 -1.43 17.10
N LEU A 80 -10.33 -2.03 16.35
CA LEU A 80 -9.32 -2.93 16.92
C LEU A 80 -8.04 -2.19 17.30
N SER A 81 -7.50 -2.48 18.48
CA SER A 81 -6.09 -2.24 18.77
C SER A 81 -5.24 -3.35 18.15
N ALA A 82 -4.39 -3.02 17.18
CA ALA A 82 -3.64 -3.99 16.40
C ALA A 82 -2.16 -3.60 16.24
N LEU A 83 -1.29 -4.61 16.27
CA LEU A 83 0.12 -4.52 15.91
C LEU A 83 0.37 -5.47 14.73
N CYS A 84 1.02 -4.98 13.68
CA CYS A 84 1.39 -5.82 12.54
C CYS A 84 2.89 -6.17 12.59
N VAL A 85 3.21 -7.45 12.38
CA VAL A 85 4.58 -7.95 12.28
C VAL A 85 4.80 -8.45 10.86
N TRP A 86 5.66 -7.75 10.12
CA TRP A 86 5.94 -8.05 8.71
C TRP A 86 7.09 -9.07 8.59
N GLY A 87 6.74 -10.33 8.33
CA GLY A 87 7.71 -11.41 8.09
C GLY A 87 8.72 -11.11 6.97
N PRO A 88 8.30 -10.74 5.75
CA PRO A 88 9.22 -10.32 4.69
C PRO A 88 9.71 -8.88 4.90
N GLY A 89 10.50 -8.66 5.96
CA GLY A 89 10.96 -7.34 6.39
C GLY A 89 11.85 -6.58 5.38
N HIS A 90 12.38 -7.27 4.37
CA HIS A 90 13.09 -6.63 3.26
C HIS A 90 12.17 -5.76 2.39
N GLY A 91 10.84 -5.91 2.53
CA GLY A 91 9.80 -5.07 1.94
C GLY A 91 9.56 -3.73 2.65
N GLY A 92 10.57 -3.18 3.33
CA GLY A 92 10.48 -1.92 4.07
C GLY A 92 9.79 -0.75 3.33
N PRO A 93 10.00 -0.53 2.02
CA PRO A 93 9.30 0.52 1.28
C PRO A 93 7.77 0.42 1.32
N ALA A 94 7.21 -0.80 1.38
CA ALA A 94 5.78 -1.01 1.49
C ALA A 94 5.23 -0.56 2.86
N VAL A 95 5.94 -0.91 3.94
CA VAL A 95 5.54 -0.55 5.30
C VAL A 95 5.62 0.96 5.52
N LEU A 96 6.65 1.62 4.98
CA LEU A 96 6.79 3.09 5.06
C LEU A 96 5.79 3.85 4.19
N ALA A 97 5.16 3.20 3.20
CA ALA A 97 4.21 3.84 2.29
C ALA A 97 2.76 3.88 2.82
N ASN A 98 2.47 3.26 3.98
CA ASN A 98 1.14 3.19 4.58
C ASN A 98 1.06 3.96 5.90
#